data_AF-A0A4W5Q055-F1
#
_entry.id   AF-A0A4W5Q055-F1
#
_cell.length_a   1.000
_cell.length_b   1.000
_cell.length_c   1.000
_cell.angle_alpha   90.00
_cell.angle_beta   90.00
_cell.angle_gamma   90.00
#
_symmetry.space_group_name_H-M   'P 1'
#
loop_
_entity.id
_entity.type
_entity.pdbx_description
1 polymer ?
#
loop_
_entity_poly.entity_id
_entity_poly.type
_entity_poly.pdbx_seq_one_letter_code
_entity_poly.pdbx_strand_id
1 'polypeptide(L)'
;ITCSSSSFFYFSKLHVFSLFALQIPEEYRGCQNVHLKKDFFLTHSSCARSETFINLREVSNRLRLPPGEYLVVPSTFESGQEADFVLRVFTEKQSETE
;
A
#
# COMPACT_ATOMS: atom_id res chain seq x y z
N ILE A 1 -3.19 -1.93 6.93
CA ILE A 1 -3.48 -3.35 6.61
C ILE A 1 -2.64 -4.19 7.53
N THR A 2 -3.25 -5.13 8.24
CA THR A 2 -2.54 -6.06 9.11
C THR A 2 -2.16 -7.30 8.28
N CYS A 3 -0.92 -7.74 8.39
CA CYS A 3 -0.41 -8.93 7.70
C CYS A 3 -0.15 -9.99 8.76
N SER A 4 -0.82 -11.15 8.68
CA SER A 4 -0.63 -12.29 9.58
C SER A 4 0.22 -13.42 8.98
N SER A 5 0.40 -13.41 7.65
CA SER A 5 1.29 -14.28 6.84
C SER A 5 1.36 -13.71 5.41
N SER A 6 2.10 -14.34 4.47
CA SER A 6 2.31 -13.82 3.12
C SER A 6 1.02 -13.22 2.51
N SER A 7 1.08 -11.93 2.15
CA SER A 7 -0.09 -11.13 1.79
C SER A 7 0.03 -10.59 0.37
N PHE A 8 -0.99 -10.82 -0.45
CA PHE A 8 -1.05 -10.34 -1.82
C PHE A 8 -1.79 -9.00 -1.89
N PHE A 9 -1.24 -8.05 -2.63
CA PHE A 9 -1.90 -6.75 -2.83
C PHE A 9 -2.33 -6.68 -4.30
N TYR A 10 -3.61 -6.37 -4.52
CA TYR A 10 -4.19 -6.38 -5.86
C TYR A 10 -4.86 -5.05 -6.12
N PHE A 11 -4.34 -4.25 -7.03
CA PHE A 11 -4.90 -2.95 -7.31
C PHE A 11 -5.41 -2.90 -8.75
N SER A 12 -6.69 -2.56 -8.94
CA SER A 12 -7.30 -2.50 -10.26
C SER A 12 -7.89 -1.13 -10.56
N LYS A 13 -7.19 -0.30 -11.36
CA LYS A 13 -7.84 0.68 -12.26
C LYS A 13 -6.89 1.31 -13.30
N LEU A 14 -7.53 1.85 -14.36
CA LEU A 14 -6.98 2.61 -15.50
C LEU A 14 -6.19 3.85 -15.02
N HIS A 15 -4.96 3.98 -15.50
CA HIS A 15 -4.00 5.09 -15.34
C HIS A 15 -2.84 4.79 -14.39
N VAL A 16 -1.72 5.47 -14.65
CA VAL A 16 -0.42 5.23 -14.03
C VAL A 16 -0.50 5.37 -12.51
N PHE A 17 -0.52 4.25 -11.79
CA PHE A 17 -0.45 4.22 -10.33
C PHE A 17 0.80 3.49 -9.85
N SER A 18 1.54 4.09 -8.93
CA SER A 18 2.49 3.38 -8.09
C SER A 18 1.85 2.98 -6.77
N LEU A 19 2.27 1.82 -6.27
CA LEU A 19 1.92 1.34 -4.94
C LEU A 19 3.19 1.30 -4.10
N PHE A 20 3.12 1.91 -2.92
CA PHE A 20 4.15 1.80 -1.89
C PHE A 20 3.57 1.12 -0.65
N ALA A 21 4.25 0.10 -0.16
CA ALA A 21 3.94 -0.52 1.13
C ALA A 21 5.02 -0.12 2.15
N LEU A 22 4.63 0.53 3.24
CA LEU A 22 5.52 0.95 4.34
C LEU A 22 5.12 0.21 5.61
N GLN A 23 6.09 -0.29 6.36
CA GLN A 23 5.82 -0.85 7.68
C GLN A 23 5.54 0.27 8.68
N ILE A 24 4.47 0.11 9.46
CA ILE A 24 4.09 1.07 10.50
C ILE A 24 5.00 0.88 11.74
N PRO A 25 5.63 1.95 12.24
CA PRO A 25 6.34 1.94 13.52
C PRO A 25 5.41 1.62 14.69
N GLU A 26 5.96 1.11 15.79
CA GLU A 26 5.18 0.70 16.97
C GLU A 26 4.31 1.82 17.55
N GLU A 27 4.78 3.07 17.47
CA GLU A 27 4.06 4.24 17.98
C GLU A 27 2.72 4.51 17.29
N TYR A 28 2.49 3.99 16.07
CA TYR A 28 1.23 4.15 15.33
C TYR A 28 0.44 2.84 15.20
N ARG A 29 0.89 1.73 15.78
CA ARG A 29 0.16 0.45 15.71
C ARG A 29 -1.21 0.56 16.38
N GLY A 30 -2.22 -0.11 15.82
CA GLY A 30 -3.60 -0.10 16.31
C GLY A 30 -4.34 1.23 16.18
N CYS A 31 -3.67 2.29 15.69
CA CYS A 31 -4.31 3.58 15.47
C CYS A 31 -5.04 3.57 14.12
N GLN A 32 -6.35 3.76 14.15
CA GLN A 32 -7.16 3.96 12.93
C GLN A 32 -7.18 5.44 12.52
N ASN A 33 -7.42 5.73 11.24
CA ASN A 33 -7.54 7.09 10.69
C ASN A 33 -6.29 7.98 10.88
N VAL A 34 -5.10 7.37 10.90
CA VAL A 34 -3.83 8.11 11.02
C VAL A 34 -3.49 8.79 9.70
N HIS A 35 -3.22 10.10 9.76
CA HIS A 35 -2.70 10.88 8.63
C HIS A 35 -1.23 11.24 8.88
N LEU A 36 -0.33 10.52 8.22
CA LEU A 36 1.12 10.71 8.36
C LEU A 36 1.59 11.90 7.53
N LYS A 37 2.44 12.74 8.11
CA LYS A 37 2.98 13.93 7.44
C LYS A 37 4.21 13.61 6.59
N LYS A 38 4.63 14.56 5.77
CA LYS A 38 5.80 14.48 4.88
C LYS A 38 7.04 13.87 5.57
N ASP A 39 7.36 14.32 6.78
CA ASP A 39 8.57 13.89 7.50
C ASP A 39 8.62 12.38 7.72
N PHE A 40 7.47 11.74 7.92
CA PHE A 40 7.37 10.28 8.04
C PHE A 40 7.90 9.58 6.77
N PHE A 41 7.48 10.04 5.59
CA PHE A 41 7.87 9.44 4.31
C PHE A 41 9.32 9.75 3.91
N LEU A 42 9.94 10.79 4.50
CA LEU A 42 11.35 11.10 4.30
C LEU A 42 12.27 10.19 5.14
N THR A 43 11.80 9.72 6.30
CA THR A 43 12.59 8.88 7.21
C THR A 43 12.29 7.40 7.09
N HIS A 44 11.16 7.00 6.49
CA HIS A 44 10.76 5.60 6.34
C HIS A 44 10.73 5.18 4.88
N SER A 45 11.59 4.23 4.52
CA SER A 45 11.63 3.64 3.18
C SER A 45 10.48 2.66 2.96
N SER A 46 9.93 2.63 1.74
CA SER A 46 8.98 1.59 1.33
C SER A 46 9.62 0.20 1.35
N CYS A 47 8.96 -0.76 1.97
CA CYS A 47 9.36 -2.17 2.00
C CYS A 47 9.02 -2.89 0.68
N ALA A 48 8.09 -2.34 -0.10
CA ALA A 48 7.78 -2.81 -1.44
C ALA A 48 7.24 -1.69 -2.34
N ARG A 49 7.49 -1.84 -3.64
CA ARG A 49 6.98 -0.96 -4.69
C ARG A 49 6.46 -1.80 -5.86
N SER A 50 5.46 -1.30 -6.59
CA SER A 50 5.14 -1.82 -7.94
C SER A 50 6.34 -1.71 -8.89
N GLU A 51 6.57 -2.76 -9.70
CA GLU A 51 7.76 -2.89 -10.55
C GLU A 51 7.82 -1.83 -11.67
N THR A 52 6.67 -1.43 -12.23
CA THR A 52 6.65 -0.53 -13.39
C THR A 52 5.45 0.41 -13.34
N PHE A 53 5.68 1.67 -13.73
CA PHE A 53 4.61 2.60 -14.09
C PHE A 53 4.12 2.22 -15.51
N ILE A 54 3.01 1.50 -15.59
CA ILE A 54 2.44 1.03 -16.86
C ILE A 54 0.98 1.47 -16.96
N ASN A 55 0.58 1.98 -18.13
CA ASN A 55 -0.79 2.40 -18.46
C ASN A 55 -1.71 1.18 -18.66
N LEU A 56 -1.75 0.29 -17.68
CA LEU A 56 -2.69 -0.82 -17.67
C LEU A 56 -3.93 -0.45 -16.89
N ARG A 57 -5.03 -1.14 -17.17
CA ARG A 57 -6.28 -1.08 -16.40
C ARG A 57 -6.11 -1.57 -14.96
N GLU A 58 -5.00 -2.20 -14.66
CA GLU A 58 -4.74 -2.86 -13.39
C GLU A 58 -3.24 -2.99 -13.15
N VAL A 59 -2.82 -2.75 -11.90
CA VAL A 59 -1.45 -2.95 -11.43
C VAL A 59 -1.54 -3.79 -10.17
N SER A 60 -1.25 -5.08 -10.26
CA SER A 60 -1.22 -5.97 -9.09
C SER A 60 0.23 -6.23 -8.65
N ASN A 61 0.45 -6.43 -7.36
CA ASN A 61 1.76 -6.81 -6.85
C ASN A 61 1.66 -7.85 -5.72
N ARG A 62 2.26 -9.01 -5.94
CA ARG A 62 2.33 -10.06 -4.92
C ARG A 62 3.50 -9.76 -4.00
N LEU A 63 3.20 -9.45 -2.75
CA LEU A 63 4.23 -9.20 -1.74
C LEU A 63 4.34 -10.36 -0.77
N ARG A 64 5.52 -10.53 -0.19
CA ARG A 64 5.73 -11.39 0.98
C ARG A 64 6.31 -10.51 2.06
N LEU A 65 5.44 -10.11 2.99
CA LEU A 65 5.80 -9.23 4.10
C LEU A 65 5.78 -10.05 5.39
N PRO A 66 6.67 -9.75 6.36
CA PRO A 66 6.57 -10.33 7.68
C PRO A 66 5.25 -9.91 8.36
N PRO A 67 4.84 -10.59 9.44
CA PRO A 67 3.66 -10.18 10.18
C PRO A 67 3.79 -8.76 10.77
N GLY A 68 2.75 -7.94 10.64
CA GLY A 68 2.76 -6.57 11.12
C GLY A 68 1.74 -5.66 10.43
N GLU A 69 1.75 -4.38 10.78
CA GLU A 69 0.89 -3.37 10.18
C GLU A 69 1.62 -2.60 9.07
N TYR A 70 0.93 -2.43 7.95
CA TYR A 70 1.45 -1.78 6.75
C TYR A 70 0.52 -0.68 6.26
N LEU A 71 1.13 0.44 5.85
CA LEU A 71 0.50 1.50 5.11
C LEU A 71 0.67 1.24 3.61
N VAL A 72 -0.44 1.31 2.87
CA VAL A 72 -0.43 1.27 1.41
C VAL A 72 -0.75 2.66 0.89
N VAL A 73 0.17 3.23 0.11
CA VAL A 73 0.00 4.54 -0.52
C VAL A 73 -0.18 4.34 -2.02
N PRO A 74 -1.41 4.50 -2.56
CA PRO A 74 -1.63 4.62 -3.99
C PRO A 74 -1.31 6.05 -4.44
N SER A 75 -0.54 6.22 -5.51
CA SER A 75 -0.25 7.54 -6.08
C SER A 75 -0.19 7.51 -7.60
N THR A 76 -0.56 8.61 -8.25
CA THR A 76 -0.24 8.85 -9.67
C THR A 76 1.25 9.13 -9.85
N PHE A 77 1.73 9.10 -11.10
CA PHE A 77 3.12 9.49 -11.39
C PHE A 77 3.33 11.00 -11.19
N GLU A 78 2.42 11.81 -11.72
CA GLU A 78 2.47 13.28 -11.58
C GLU A 78 1.52 13.76 -10.50
N SER A 79 1.94 14.80 -9.79
CA SER A 79 1.08 15.53 -8.86
C SER A 79 -0.03 16.27 -9.60
N GLY A 80 -1.20 16.40 -8.97
CA GLY A 80 -2.33 17.16 -9.53
C GLY A 80 -3.15 16.41 -10.57
N GLN A 81 -2.84 15.13 -10.81
CA GLN A 81 -3.66 14.24 -11.62
C GLN A 81 -4.80 13.68 -10.78
N GLU A 82 -6.03 14.02 -11.15
CA GLU A 82 -7.22 13.43 -10.53
C GLU A 82 -7.50 12.07 -11.17
N ALA A 83 -7.77 11.07 -10.34
CA ALA A 83 -8.15 9.76 -10.83
C ALA A 83 -8.96 8.99 -9.77
N ASP A 84 -10.01 8.32 -10.22
CA ASP A 84 -10.71 7.35 -9.40
C ASP A 84 -9.91 6.06 -9.32
N PHE A 85 -9.90 5.42 -8.15
CA PHE A 85 -9.24 4.13 -7.97
C PHE A 85 -10.02 3.17 -7.08
N VAL A 86 -9.68 1.89 -7.17
CA VAL A 86 -10.15 0.84 -6.25
C VAL A 86 -8.95 0.04 -5.78
N LEU A 87 -8.70 0.06 -4.47
CA LEU A 87 -7.71 -0.78 -3.82
C LEU A 87 -8.38 -2.07 -3.34
N ARG A 88 -7.83 -3.23 -3.73
CA ARG A 88 -8.23 -4.53 -3.18
C ARG A 88 -7.03 -5.18 -2.50
N VAL A 89 -7.28 -5.92 -1.43
CA VAL A 89 -6.24 -6.54 -0.62
C VAL A 89 -6.65 -7.98 -0.41
N PHE A 90 -5.75 -8.92 -0.73
CA PHE A 90 -6.01 -10.35 -0.62
C PHE A 90 -4.91 -10.99 0.23
N THR A 91 -5.25 -11.48 1.41
CA THR A 91 -4.26 -12.11 2.30
C THR A 91 -4.39 -13.64 2.23
N GLU A 92 -3.28 -14.39 2.30
CA GLU A 92 -3.33 -15.88 2.28
C GLU A 92 -4.07 -16.44 3.49
N LYS A 93 -3.97 -15.75 4.62
CA LYS A 93 -4.73 -16.02 5.84
C LYS A 93 -5.55 -14.78 6.17
N GLN A 94 -6.63 -14.95 6.91
CA GLN A 94 -7.45 -13.83 7.36
C GLN A 94 -6.57 -12.76 8.02
N SER A 95 -6.66 -11.54 7.49
CA SER A 95 -6.22 -10.34 8.19
C SER A 95 -7.37 -9.95 9.11
N GLU A 96 -7.12 -9.87 10.40
CA GLU A 96 -8.06 -9.23 11.32
C GLU A 96 -8.16 -7.75 10.91
N THR A 97 -9.34 -7.37 10.42
CA THR A 97 -9.73 -5.99 10.21
C THR A 97 -11.02 -5.86 10.99
N GLU A 98 -10.95 -5.33 12.21
CA GLU A 98 -12.14 -4.94 12.99
C GLU A 98 -12.72 -3.63 12.45
#